data_AF-A0A0H3JAE4-F1
#
_entry.id   AF-A0A0H3JAE4-F1
#
_cell.length_a   1.000
_cell.length_b   1.000
_cell.length_c   1.000
_cell.angle_alpha   90.00
_cell.angle_beta   90.00
_cell.angle_gamma   90.00
#
_symmetry.space_group_name_H-M   'P 1'
#
loop_
_entity.id
_entity.type
_entity.pdbx_description
1 polymer ?
#
loop_
_entity_poly.entity_id
_entity_poly.type
_entity_poly.pdbx_seq_one_letter_code
_entity_poly.pdbx_strand_id
1 'polypeptide(L)'
;MLEEIKTLLGISDNAKDELINLYIRKAETMIKNYLNKDISDFSIYQDAVNEYAVLCFNKKGNEGLKQYAQGSKSGTYTNDLPDSVKALLPMPRIKMKG
;
A
#
# COMPACT_ATOMS: atom_id res chain seq x y z
N MET A 1 -10.59 5.95 6.31
CA MET A 1 -9.67 5.65 5.18
C MET A 1 -9.29 6.90 4.39
N LEU A 2 -10.14 7.45 3.51
CA LEU A 2 -9.75 8.58 2.63
C LEU A 2 -9.24 9.82 3.41
N GLU A 3 -10.02 10.30 4.37
CA GLU A 3 -9.71 11.49 5.16
C GLU A 3 -8.45 11.32 6.04
N GLU A 4 -8.22 10.11 6.54
CA GLU A 4 -7.00 9.79 7.31
C GLU A 4 -5.76 9.81 6.42
N ILE A 5 -5.86 9.25 5.21
CA ILE A 5 -4.75 9.27 4.24
C ILE A 5 -4.45 10.71 3.81
N LYS A 6 -5.47 11.54 3.59
CA LYS A 6 -5.27 12.98 3.33
C LYS A 6 -4.54 13.67 4.48
N THR A 7 -4.95 13.38 5.71
CA THR A 7 -4.31 13.93 6.92
C THR A 7 -2.84 13.50 7.01
N LEU A 8 -2.55 12.22 6.76
CA LEU A 8 -1.17 11.67 6.74
C LEU A 8 -0.31 12.27 5.62
N LEU A 9 -0.91 12.59 4.48
CA LEU A 9 -0.24 13.20 3.34
C LEU A 9 -0.16 14.74 3.43
N GLY A 10 -0.80 15.36 4.44
CA GLY A 10 -0.90 16.81 4.55
C GLY A 10 -1.67 17.47 3.40
N ILE A 11 -2.58 16.75 2.77
CA ILE A 11 -3.39 17.24 1.65
C ILE A 11 -4.69 17.79 2.22
N SER A 12 -5.01 19.05 1.90
CA SER A 12 -6.26 19.71 2.31
C SER A 12 -7.26 19.88 1.16
N ASP A 13 -6.81 19.64 -0.07
CA ASP A 13 -7.57 19.75 -1.31
C ASP A 13 -8.09 18.40 -1.81
N ASN A 14 -9.21 18.41 -2.54
CA ASN A 14 -9.84 17.19 -3.05
C ASN A 14 -9.31 16.74 -4.43
N ALA A 15 -8.23 17.36 -4.91
CA ALA A 15 -7.72 17.13 -6.27
C ALA A 15 -7.18 15.71 -6.49
N LYS A 16 -6.86 14.99 -5.41
CA LYS A 16 -6.24 13.66 -5.46
C LYS A 16 -7.12 12.58 -4.84
N ASP A 17 -8.38 12.88 -4.56
CA ASP A 17 -9.31 11.96 -3.91
C ASP A 17 -9.54 10.70 -4.73
N GLU A 18 -9.75 10.85 -6.04
CA GLU A 18 -9.93 9.73 -6.95
C GLU A 18 -8.69 8.83 -6.98
N LEU A 19 -7.50 9.45 -6.95
CA LEU A 19 -6.23 8.73 -6.93
C LEU A 19 -6.01 7.98 -5.61
N ILE A 20 -6.32 8.62 -4.47
CA ILE A 20 -6.22 7.99 -3.16
C ILE A 20 -7.21 6.81 -3.07
N ASN A 21 -8.46 7.00 -3.53
CA ASN A 21 -9.45 5.92 -3.59
C ASN A 21 -8.98 4.74 -4.45
N LEU A 22 -8.30 5.00 -5.57
CA LEU A 22 -7.71 3.94 -6.39
C LEU A 22 -6.62 3.17 -5.62
N TYR A 23 -5.79 3.85 -4.83
CA TYR A 23 -4.78 3.20 -4.01
C TYR A 23 -5.36 2.39 -2.86
N ILE A 24 -6.44 2.87 -2.23
CA ILE A 24 -7.18 2.11 -1.22
C ILE A 24 -7.68 0.79 -1.81
N ARG A 25 -8.37 0.82 -2.96
CA ARG A 25 -8.87 -0.39 -3.64
C ARG A 25 -7.75 -1.37 -4.02
N LYS A 26 -6.59 -0.83 -4.44
CA LYS A 26 -5.40 -1.65 -4.70
C LYS A 26 -4.87 -2.29 -3.42
N ALA A 27 -4.80 -1.54 -2.32
CA ALA A 27 -4.36 -2.07 -1.03
C ALA A 27 -5.25 -3.24 -0.59
N GLU A 28 -6.57 -3.05 -0.64
CA GLU A 28 -7.55 -4.08 -0.30
C GLU A 28 -7.34 -5.37 -1.10
N THR A 29 -7.17 -5.24 -2.42
CA THR A 29 -6.92 -6.39 -3.32
C THR A 29 -5.62 -7.10 -2.96
N MET A 30 -4.55 -6.33 -2.70
CA MET A 30 -3.26 -6.89 -2.34
C MET A 30 -3.28 -7.58 -0.97
N ILE A 31 -3.97 -7.01 0.01
CA ILE A 31 -4.15 -7.59 1.35
C ILE A 31 -4.97 -8.88 1.27
N LYS A 32 -6.07 -8.91 0.49
CA LYS A 32 -6.84 -10.13 0.20
C LYS A 32 -5.96 -11.24 -0.37
N ASN A 33 -5.16 -10.89 -1.37
CA ASN A 33 -4.25 -11.83 -2.01
C ASN A 33 -3.17 -12.33 -1.04
N TYR A 34 -2.59 -11.43 -0.25
CA TYR A 34 -1.57 -11.75 0.75
C TYR A 34 -2.09 -12.69 1.85
N LEU A 35 -3.26 -12.38 2.41
CA LEU A 35 -3.89 -13.20 3.45
C LEU A 35 -4.57 -14.44 2.87
N ASN A 36 -4.67 -14.55 1.54
CA ASN A 36 -5.38 -15.60 0.81
C ASN A 36 -6.77 -15.88 1.43
N LYS A 37 -7.48 -14.82 1.78
CA LYS A 37 -8.78 -14.86 2.44
C LYS A 37 -9.71 -13.86 1.78
N ASP A 38 -10.96 -14.28 1.57
CA ASP A 38 -12.01 -13.34 1.18
C ASP A 38 -12.36 -12.48 2.40
N ILE A 39 -11.93 -11.22 2.34
CA ILE A 39 -12.12 -10.23 3.39
C ILE A 39 -13.19 -9.27 2.88
N SER A 40 -14.40 -9.37 3.42
CA SER A 40 -15.48 -8.44 3.08
C SER A 40 -15.38 -7.14 3.88
N ASP A 41 -14.73 -7.17 5.05
CA ASP A 41 -14.57 -6.02 5.95
C ASP A 41 -13.08 -5.71 6.18
N PHE A 42 -12.65 -4.53 5.71
CA PHE A 42 -11.28 -4.05 5.86
C PHE A 42 -11.08 -3.11 7.05
N SER A 43 -12.10 -2.88 7.87
CA SER A 43 -12.00 -1.97 9.04
C SER A 43 -10.92 -2.44 10.00
N ILE A 44 -10.71 -3.76 10.14
CA ILE A 44 -9.66 -4.35 10.97
C ILE A 44 -8.24 -4.21 10.38
N TYR A 45 -8.12 -3.90 9.08
CA TYR A 45 -6.85 -3.71 8.37
C TYR A 45 -6.69 -2.28 7.87
N GLN A 46 -7.42 -1.33 8.47
CA GLN A 46 -7.46 0.06 8.03
C GLN A 46 -6.09 0.71 8.08
N ASP A 47 -5.29 0.45 9.12
CA ASP A 47 -3.90 0.92 9.22
C ASP A 47 -3.02 0.38 8.07
N ALA A 48 -3.16 -0.91 7.74
CA ALA A 48 -2.40 -1.53 6.65
C ALA A 48 -2.79 -0.94 5.28
N VAL A 49 -4.08 -0.69 5.07
CA VAL A 49 -4.59 -0.04 3.85
C VAL A 49 -4.07 1.40 3.75
N ASN A 50 -4.14 2.16 4.84
CA ASN A 50 -3.67 3.54 4.90
C ASN A 50 -2.17 3.62 4.61
N GLU A 51 -1.37 2.78 5.25
CA GLU A 51 0.09 2.74 5.03
C GLU A 51 0.45 2.37 3.58
N TYR A 52 -0.23 1.37 3.00
CA TYR A 52 -0.03 1.01 1.60
C TYR A 52 -0.37 2.17 0.65
N ALA A 53 -1.50 2.85 0.89
CA ALA A 53 -1.94 3.96 0.06
C ALA A 53 -0.96 5.14 0.11
N VAL A 54 -0.48 5.49 1.32
CA VAL A 54 0.54 6.53 1.53
C VAL A 54 1.84 6.16 0.82
N LEU A 55 2.31 4.92 0.96
CA LEU A 55 3.52 4.44 0.27
C LEU A 55 3.38 4.51 -1.25
N CYS A 56 2.26 4.07 -1.81
CA CYS A 56 2.01 4.12 -3.25
C CYS A 56 1.95 5.56 -3.78
N PHE A 57 1.33 6.45 -3.01
CA PHE A 57 1.25 7.87 -3.36
C PHE A 57 2.63 8.54 -3.32
N ASN A 58 3.40 8.32 -2.26
CA ASN A 58 4.77 8.82 -2.12
C ASN A 58 5.70 8.26 -3.21
N LYS A 59 5.55 6.97 -3.56
CA LYS A 59 6.29 6.36 -4.68
C LYS A 59 6.01 7.08 -5.99
N LYS A 60 4.75 7.36 -6.32
CA LYS A 60 4.39 8.07 -7.55
C LYS A 60 4.95 9.50 -7.61
N GLY A 61 5.05 10.19 -6.48
CA GLY A 61 5.74 11.48 -6.38
C GLY A 61 7.27 11.36 -6.54
N ASN A 62 7.85 10.23 -6.14
CA ASN A 62 9.30 10.02 -6.09
C ASN A 62 9.88 9.27 -7.31
N GLU A 63 9.04 8.65 -8.16
CA GLU A 63 9.46 8.03 -9.43
C GLU A 63 10.03 9.05 -10.43
N GLY A 64 9.56 10.30 -10.38
CA GLY A 64 10.11 11.40 -11.19
C GLY A 64 11.47 11.93 -10.72
N LEU A 65 11.77 11.82 -9.41
CA LEU A 65 13.03 12.30 -8.81
C LEU A 65 14.15 11.26 -8.87
N LYS A 66 13.82 9.95 -8.84
CA LYS A 66 14.81 8.87 -8.82
C LYS A 66 15.47 8.53 -10.15
N GLN A 67 14.98 9.05 -11.29
CA GLN A 67 15.72 8.92 -12.56
C GLN A 67 17.09 9.63 -12.54
N TYR A 68 17.37 10.47 -11.55
CA TYR A 68 18.64 11.20 -11.41
C TYR A 68 19.62 10.63 -10.37
N ALA A 69 19.26 9.59 -9.59
CA ALA A 69 20.15 9.00 -8.59
C ALA A 69 20.69 7.63 -9.05
N GLN A 70 21.65 7.71 -9.98
CA GLN A 70 22.94 7.03 -9.94
C GLN A 70 22.98 5.65 -9.26
N GLY A 71 23.18 4.62 -10.08
CA GLY A 71 24.07 3.48 -9.80
C GLY A 71 23.84 2.67 -8.51
N SER A 72 23.46 1.40 -8.70
CA SER A 72 23.81 0.33 -7.77
C SER A 72 23.01 0.26 -6.47
N LYS A 73 21.69 0.10 -6.58
CA LYS A 73 20.91 -0.74 -5.66
C LYS A 73 19.61 -1.11 -6.36
N SER A 74 19.68 -2.16 -7.17
CA SER A 74 18.48 -2.89 -7.62
C SER A 74 17.83 -3.48 -6.38
N GLY A 75 17.04 -2.68 -5.67
CA GLY A 75 16.05 -3.22 -4.75
C GLY A 75 15.12 -4.03 -5.63
N THR A 76 15.13 -5.35 -5.48
CA THR A 76 14.21 -6.24 -6.18
C THR A 76 12.81 -5.71 -5.89
N TYR A 77 12.21 -5.05 -6.87
CA TYR A 77 10.80 -4.65 -6.83
C TYR A 77 10.00 -5.92 -7.01
N THR A 78 10.00 -6.76 -5.98
CA THR A 78 9.01 -7.82 -5.86
C THR A 78 7.64 -7.13 -5.88
N ASN A 79 6.73 -7.62 -6.72
CA ASN A 79 5.33 -7.16 -6.83
C ASN A 79 4.52 -7.53 -5.55
N ASP A 80 5.20 -7.51 -4.43
CA ASP A 80 4.78 -7.96 -3.12
C ASP A 80 4.39 -6.76 -2.27
N LEU A 81 3.56 -7.03 -1.28
CA LEU A 81 3.19 -6.04 -0.27
C LEU A 81 4.46 -5.52 0.44
N PRO A 82 4.59 -4.20 0.66
CA PRO A 82 5.73 -3.64 1.39
C PRO A 82 5.84 -4.24 2.80
N ASP A 83 7.06 -4.40 3.31
CA ASP A 83 7.30 -5.00 4.64
C ASP A 83 6.60 -4.22 5.77
N SER A 84 6.53 -2.89 5.70
CA SER A 84 5.76 -2.07 6.65
C SER A 84 4.30 -2.47 6.72
N VAL A 85 3.69 -2.75 5.55
CA VAL A 85 2.29 -3.17 5.47
C VAL A 85 2.14 -4.61 5.95
N LYS A 86 3.09 -5.50 5.62
CA LYS A 86 3.10 -6.89 6.11
C LYS A 86 3.20 -6.95 7.64
N ALA A 87 3.96 -6.05 8.26
CA ALA A 87 4.09 -5.98 9.72
C ALA A 87 2.78 -5.62 10.44
N LEU A 88 1.88 -4.90 9.75
CA LEU A 88 0.54 -4.55 10.25
C LEU A 88 -0.49 -5.66 9.99
N LEU A 89 -0.14 -6.65 9.17
CA LEU A 89 -1.02 -7.76 8.84
C LEU A 89 -0.63 -9.01 9.65
N PRO A 90 -1.60 -9.86 10.01
CA PRO A 90 -1.29 -11.15 10.58
C PRO A 90 -0.48 -11.97 9.57
N MET A 91 0.36 -12.88 10.09
CA MET A 91 1.16 -13.76 9.23
C MET A 91 0.25 -14.43 8.20
N PRO A 92 0.59 -14.36 6.90
CA PRO A 92 -0.23 -14.92 5.85
C PRO A 92 -0.35 -16.42 6.13
N ARG A 93 -1.55 -16.96 6.02
CA ARG A 93 -1.75 -18.40 6.14
C ARG A 93 -0.99 -19.08 5.01
N ILE A 94 0.22 -19.54 5.31
CA ILE A 94 1.03 -20.34 4.39
C ILE A 94 0.16 -21.54 4.03
N LYS A 95 -0.21 -21.68 2.76
CA LYS A 95 -0.67 -22.97 2.25
C LYS A 95 0.52 -23.90 2.43
N MET A 96 0.51 -24.68 3.52
CA MET A 96 1.34 -25.86 3.64
C MET A 96 0.94 -26.72 2.43
N LYS A 97 1.75 -26.69 1.36
CA LYS A 97 1.68 -27.68 0.29
C LYS A 97 2.15 -28.98 0.94
N GLY A 98 1.19 -29.74 1.48
CA GLY A 98 1.33 -31.18 1.65
C GLY A 98 1.21 -31.86 0.31
#